data_AF-A0A835UWM0-F1
#
_entry.id   AF-A0A835UWM0-F1
#
_cell.length_a   1.000
_cell.length_b   1.000
_cell.length_c   1.000
_cell.angle_alpha   90.00
_cell.angle_beta   90.00
_cell.angle_gamma   90.00
#
_symmetry.space_group_name_H-M   'P 1'
#
loop_
_entity.id
_entity.type
_entity.pdbx_description
1 polymer ?
#
loop_
_entity_poly.entity_id
_entity_poly.type
_entity_poly.pdbx_seq_one_letter_code
_entity_poly.pdbx_strand_id
1 'polypeptide(L)'
;MKETFKYLSGFVMVDDLFLAGADTSSATLEWAMTELVRNRQVVQKAQAEVRKALKGKTKVEEKDINKLSYLNNVIKETLRVHPAVPLLVPKHCRETVEIGRYTVQVGSRVVVNAWSIMRDTRWWEHPKSFMPERFEKLEALDSGGAAAFE
;
A
#
# COMPACT_ATOMS: atom_id res chain seq x y z
N MET A 1 -13.49 16.12 -35.93
CA MET A 1 -13.66 16.71 -34.59
C MET A 1 -13.91 15.66 -33.50
N LYS A 2 -14.84 14.70 -33.67
CA LYS A 2 -15.04 13.60 -32.69
C LYS A 2 -13.86 12.62 -32.60
N GLU A 3 -13.26 12.28 -33.74
CA GLU A 3 -12.06 11.41 -33.81
C GLU A 3 -10.88 12.03 -33.05
N THR A 4 -10.54 13.30 -33.33
CA THR A 4 -9.48 14.04 -32.62
C THR A 4 -9.74 14.16 -31.11
N PHE A 5 -10.99 14.28 -30.68
CA PHE A 5 -11.35 14.27 -29.25
C PHE A 5 -11.16 12.88 -28.61
N LYS A 6 -11.44 11.80 -29.36
CA LYS A 6 -11.21 10.42 -28.92
C LYS A 6 -9.71 10.11 -28.75
N TYR A 7 -8.87 10.56 -29.69
CA TYR A 7 -7.41 10.44 -29.55
C TYR A 7 -6.88 11.22 -28.36
N LEU A 8 -7.38 12.44 -28.15
CA LEU A 8 -6.99 13.26 -27.00
C LEU A 8 -7.42 12.61 -25.67
N SER A 9 -8.65 12.09 -25.58
CA SER A 9 -9.13 11.37 -24.40
C SER A 9 -8.37 10.07 -24.15
N GLY A 10 -7.99 9.34 -25.20
CA GLY A 10 -7.18 8.13 -25.08
C GLY A 10 -5.77 8.42 -24.57
N PHE A 11 -5.15 9.49 -25.08
CA PHE A 11 -3.84 9.94 -24.63
C PHE A 11 -3.84 10.35 -23.15
N VAL A 12 -4.82 11.15 -22.71
CA VAL A 12 -4.96 11.57 -21.31
C VAL A 12 -5.11 10.36 -20.36
N MET A 13 -5.86 9.33 -20.76
CA MET A 13 -6.03 8.12 -19.94
C MET A 13 -4.72 7.32 -19.77
N VAL A 14 -3.90 7.28 -20.83
CA VAL A 14 -2.60 6.59 -20.78
C VAL A 14 -1.62 7.37 -19.90
N ASP A 15 -1.60 8.69 -20.01
CA ASP A 15 -0.77 9.55 -19.17
C ASP A 15 -1.15 9.43 -17.68
N ASP A 16 -2.45 9.45 -17.37
CA ASP A 16 -2.94 9.27 -16.00
C ASP A 16 -2.50 7.93 -15.40
N LEU A 17 -2.62 6.83 -16.15
CA LEU A 17 -2.19 5.50 -15.71
C LEU A 17 -0.68 5.43 -15.50
N PHE A 18 0.09 6.02 -16.41
CA PHE A 18 1.54 6.00 -16.35
C PHE A 18 2.06 6.80 -15.16
N LEU A 19 1.59 8.04 -14.97
CA LEU A 19 1.99 8.89 -13.85
C LEU A 19 1.58 8.29 -12.51
N ALA A 20 0.33 7.83 -12.39
CA ALA A 20 -0.17 7.23 -11.15
C ALA A 20 0.63 5.98 -10.75
N GLY A 21 1.04 5.16 -11.73
CA GLY A 21 1.82 3.94 -11.48
C GLY A 21 3.31 4.19 -11.24
N ALA A 22 3.93 5.10 -12.00
CA ALA A 22 5.37 5.32 -11.99
C ALA A 22 5.87 5.99 -10.69
N ASP A 23 5.29 7.13 -10.33
CA ASP A 23 5.77 7.92 -9.19
C ASP A 23 5.47 7.21 -7.87
N THR A 24 4.29 6.61 -7.73
CA THR A 24 3.90 5.93 -6.47
C THR A 24 4.69 4.64 -6.25
N SER A 25 4.93 3.85 -7.30
CA SER A 25 5.68 2.61 -7.19
C SER A 25 7.17 2.87 -6.96
N SER A 26 7.75 3.86 -7.65
CA SER A 26 9.16 4.22 -7.46
C SER A 26 9.45 4.72 -6.04
N ALA A 27 8.62 5.62 -5.51
CA ALA A 27 8.74 6.08 -4.12
C ALA A 27 8.59 4.92 -3.11
N THR A 28 7.66 4.01 -3.34
CA THR A 28 7.48 2.83 -2.48
C THR A 28 8.71 1.93 -2.48
N LEU A 29 9.30 1.68 -3.65
CA LEU A 29 10.52 0.89 -3.78
C LEU A 29 11.72 1.56 -3.11
N GLU A 30 11.87 2.87 -3.27
CA GLU A 30 12.94 3.64 -2.62
C GLU A 30 12.89 3.51 -1.09
N TRP A 31 11.70 3.68 -0.51
CA TRP A 31 11.51 3.51 0.93
C TRP A 31 11.69 2.06 1.38
N ALA A 32 11.19 1.08 0.63
CA ALA A 32 11.35 -0.33 0.95
C ALA A 32 12.84 -0.71 1.00
N MET A 33 13.62 -0.30 0.00
CA MET A 33 15.06 -0.54 -0.03
C MET A 33 15.79 0.20 1.09
N THR A 34 15.39 1.43 1.39
CA THR A 34 15.95 2.21 2.50
C THR A 34 15.74 1.50 3.84
N GLU A 35 14.52 1.03 4.12
CA GLU A 35 14.23 0.32 5.36
C GLU A 35 14.92 -1.05 5.44
N LEU A 36 15.05 -1.77 4.33
CA LEU A 36 15.80 -3.03 4.28
C LEU A 36 17.29 -2.83 4.58
N VAL A 37 17.91 -1.77 4.04
CA VAL A 37 19.33 -1.45 4.30
C VAL A 37 19.53 -1.02 5.76
N ARG A 38 18.58 -0.29 6.34
CA ARG A 38 18.64 0.16 7.73
C ARG A 38 18.38 -0.96 8.74
N ASN A 39 17.61 -1.98 8.38
CA ASN A 39 17.20 -3.07 9.27
C ASN A 39 17.80 -4.41 8.83
N ARG A 40 19.04 -4.70 9.24
CA ARG A 40 19.79 -5.91 8.84
C ARG A 40 19.06 -7.23 9.10
N GLN A 41 18.31 -7.33 10.19
CA GLN A 41 17.56 -8.55 10.54
C GLN A 41 16.43 -8.80 9.55
N VAL A 42 15.71 -7.74 9.14
CA VAL A 42 14.59 -7.84 8.20
C VAL A 42 15.09 -8.30 6.83
N VAL A 43 16.15 -7.69 6.30
CA VAL A 43 16.68 -8.09 4.99
C VAL A 43 17.22 -9.53 4.98
N GLN A 44 17.83 -9.98 6.08
CA GLN A 44 18.27 -11.38 6.21
C GLN A 44 17.08 -12.36 6.18
N LYS A 45 16.00 -12.04 6.89
CA LYS A 45 14.78 -12.86 6.92
C LYS A 45 14.07 -12.89 5.56
N ALA A 46 13.94 -11.74 4.90
CA ALA A 46 13.38 -11.66 3.54
C ALA A 46 14.23 -12.44 2.51
N GLN A 47 15.56 -12.31 2.56
CA GLN A 47 16.45 -13.09 1.69
C GLN A 47 16.35 -14.59 1.95
N ALA A 48 16.23 -15.01 3.22
CA ALA A 48 16.06 -16.42 3.58
C ALA A 48 14.74 -16.98 3.03
N GLU A 49 13.63 -16.24 3.12
CA GLU A 49 12.35 -16.60 2.51
C GLU A 49 12.48 -16.79 1.00
N VAL A 50 13.03 -15.79 0.30
CA VAL A 50 13.18 -15.81 -1.15
C VAL A 50 14.02 -17.02 -1.59
N ARG A 51 15.15 -17.28 -0.91
CA ARG A 51 16.00 -18.45 -1.21
C ARG A 51 15.25 -19.77 -1.00
N LYS A 52 14.45 -19.88 0.07
CA LYS A 52 13.66 -21.07 0.40
C LYS A 52 12.52 -21.29 -0.61
N ALA A 53 11.82 -20.24 -0.99
CA ALA A 53 10.67 -20.31 -1.89
C ALA A 53 11.08 -20.59 -3.35
N LEU A 54 12.14 -19.95 -3.82
CA LEU A 54 12.60 -20.06 -5.21
C LEU A 54 13.54 -21.25 -5.45
N LYS A 55 14.17 -21.81 -4.42
CA LYS A 55 15.05 -22.99 -4.51
C LYS A 55 16.10 -22.92 -5.63
N GLY A 56 16.67 -21.74 -5.87
CA GLY A 56 17.68 -21.54 -6.92
C GLY A 56 17.12 -21.27 -8.33
N LYS A 57 15.80 -21.05 -8.48
CA LYS A 57 15.24 -20.51 -9.73
C LYS A 57 15.89 -19.16 -10.06
N THR A 58 16.26 -19.00 -11.32
CA THR A 58 16.83 -17.77 -11.87
C THR A 58 15.77 -16.75 -12.29
N LYS A 59 14.53 -17.20 -12.53
CA LYS A 59 13.40 -16.34 -12.93
C LYS A 59 12.23 -16.52 -11.97
N VAL A 60 11.72 -15.39 -11.49
CA VAL A 60 10.51 -15.33 -10.64
C VAL A 60 9.28 -15.25 -11.53
N GLU A 61 8.28 -16.08 -11.24
CA GLU A 61 6.97 -16.03 -11.89
C GLU A 61 5.92 -15.47 -10.92
N GLU A 62 4.81 -14.96 -11.44
CA GLU A 62 3.73 -14.39 -10.63
C GLU A 62 3.21 -15.37 -9.56
N LYS A 63 3.09 -16.66 -9.91
CA LYS A 63 2.67 -17.71 -8.98
C LYS A 63 3.63 -17.94 -7.80
N ASP A 64 4.89 -17.53 -7.94
CA ASP A 64 5.88 -17.64 -6.88
C ASP A 64 5.75 -16.49 -5.86
N ILE A 65 5.14 -15.36 -6.23
CA ILE A 65 4.91 -14.20 -5.34
C ILE A 65 4.04 -14.60 -4.14
N ASN A 66 3.02 -15.44 -4.36
CA ASN A 66 2.14 -15.94 -3.30
C ASN A 66 2.87 -16.74 -2.21
N LYS A 67 4.11 -17.18 -2.46
CA LYS A 67 4.94 -17.92 -1.48
C LYS A 67 5.84 -17.00 -0.65
N LEU A 68 5.86 -15.70 -0.94
CA LEU A 68 6.72 -14.69 -0.31
C LEU A 68 5.92 -13.83 0.68
N SER A 69 5.38 -14.46 1.73
CA SER A 69 4.50 -13.77 2.68
C SER A 69 5.24 -12.75 3.53
N TYR A 70 6.48 -13.02 3.93
CA TYR A 70 7.30 -12.07 4.66
C TYR A 70 7.68 -10.86 3.79
N LEU A 71 8.04 -11.07 2.53
CA LEU A 71 8.29 -9.95 1.61
C LEU A 71 7.03 -9.09 1.41
N ASN A 72 5.84 -9.70 1.34
CA ASN A 72 4.58 -8.97 1.32
C ASN A 72 4.39 -8.13 2.59
N ASN A 73 4.73 -8.68 3.77
CA ASN A 73 4.67 -7.96 5.03
C ASN A 73 5.65 -6.77 5.09
N VAL A 74 6.84 -6.90 4.50
CA VAL A 74 7.80 -5.80 4.35
C VAL A 74 7.19 -4.67 3.50
N ILE A 75 6.52 -5.00 2.39
CA ILE A 75 5.87 -3.99 1.53
C ILE A 75 4.71 -3.32 2.27
N LYS A 76 3.86 -4.09 2.96
CA LYS A 76 2.76 -3.56 3.79
C LYS A 76 3.26 -2.61 4.86
N GLU A 77 4.33 -2.96 5.57
CA GLU A 77 4.93 -2.11 6.60
C GLU A 77 5.61 -0.88 5.99
N THR A 78 6.20 -0.98 4.81
CA THR A 78 6.74 0.16 4.08
C THR A 78 5.64 1.16 3.74
N LEU A 79 4.52 0.70 3.17
CA LEU A 79 3.38 1.57 2.85
C LEU A 79 2.73 2.18 4.10
N ARG A 80 2.77 1.49 5.24
CA ARG A 80 2.30 2.03 6.52
C ARG A 80 3.20 3.15 7.02
N VAL A 81 4.50 2.92 7.09
CA VAL A 81 5.44 3.93 7.64
C VAL A 81 5.62 5.09 6.67
N HIS A 82 5.71 4.80 5.38
CA HIS A 82 6.03 5.73 4.30
C HIS A 82 4.99 5.62 3.16
N PRO A 83 3.74 6.06 3.38
CA PRO A 83 2.74 6.07 2.33
C PRO A 83 3.17 6.99 1.18
N ALA A 84 3.19 6.49 -0.05
CA ALA A 84 3.56 7.27 -1.23
C ALA A 84 2.64 8.50 -1.44
N VAL A 85 1.40 8.43 -0.98
CA VAL A 85 0.43 9.54 -1.01
C VAL A 85 -0.11 9.80 0.41
N PRO A 86 0.60 10.57 1.26
CA PRO A 86 0.26 10.77 2.68
C PRO A 86 -1.15 11.33 2.96
N LEU A 87 -1.69 12.14 2.03
CA LEU A 87 -2.98 12.81 2.15
C LEU A 87 -4.07 12.20 1.24
N LEU A 88 -3.75 11.11 0.54
CA LEU A 88 -4.56 10.51 -0.52
C LEU A 88 -5.03 11.52 -1.59
N VAL A 89 -5.80 11.05 -2.57
CA VAL A 89 -6.44 11.92 -3.56
C VAL A 89 -7.65 12.60 -2.91
N PRO A 90 -7.74 13.94 -2.92
CA PRO A 90 -8.87 14.65 -2.33
C PRO A 90 -10.21 14.17 -2.90
N LYS A 91 -11.19 13.97 -2.02
CA LYS A 91 -12.57 13.63 -2.40
C LYS A 91 -13.44 14.87 -2.35
N HIS A 92 -14.42 14.93 -3.25
CA HIS A 92 -15.38 16.03 -3.31
C HIS A 92 -16.75 15.52 -2.87
N CYS A 93 -17.36 16.17 -1.89
CA CYS A 93 -18.68 15.81 -1.38
C CYS A 93 -19.75 16.16 -2.41
N ARG A 94 -20.43 15.13 -2.94
CA ARG A 94 -21.52 15.28 -3.92
C ARG A 94 -22.86 15.66 -3.27
N GLU A 95 -22.99 15.39 -1.99
CA GLU A 95 -24.15 15.70 -1.18
C GLU A 95 -23.70 16.08 0.24
N THR A 96 -24.58 16.74 0.99
CA THR A 96 -24.31 17.04 2.39
C THR A 96 -24.43 15.76 3.22
N VAL A 97 -23.36 15.40 3.92
CA VAL A 97 -23.25 14.15 4.69
C VAL A 97 -22.84 14.43 6.13
N GLU A 98 -23.29 13.60 7.07
CA GLU A 98 -22.82 13.66 8.46
C GLU A 98 -21.69 12.66 8.67
N ILE A 99 -20.55 13.14 9.19
CA ILE A 99 -19.39 12.33 9.55
C ILE A 99 -19.17 12.47 11.05
N GLY A 100 -19.54 11.44 11.81
CA GLY A 100 -19.50 11.46 13.27
C GLY A 100 -20.45 12.51 13.83
N ARG A 101 -19.90 13.59 14.41
CA ARG A 101 -20.68 14.71 14.96
C ARG A 101 -20.68 15.96 14.09
N TYR A 102 -20.16 15.87 12.86
CA TYR A 102 -19.95 17.02 11.98
C TYR A 102 -20.75 16.86 10.68
N THR A 103 -21.43 17.92 10.27
CA THR A 103 -22.11 18.00 8.98
C THR A 103 -21.16 18.58 7.93
N VAL A 104 -20.83 17.79 6.91
CA VAL A 104 -19.99 18.19 5.78
C VAL A 104 -20.88 18.58 4.62
N GLN A 105 -20.81 19.85 4.20
CA GLN A 105 -21.66 20.37 3.14
C GLN A 105 -21.25 19.88 1.77
N VAL A 106 -22.23 19.77 0.86
CA VAL A 106 -21.97 19.58 -0.58
C VAL A 106 -20.92 20.57 -1.09
N GLY A 107 -20.05 20.12 -1.98
CA GLY A 107 -18.96 20.93 -2.53
C GLY A 107 -17.69 20.97 -1.66
N SER A 108 -17.75 20.45 -0.42
CA SER A 108 -16.57 20.39 0.44
C SER A 108 -15.49 19.46 -0.14
N ARG A 109 -14.22 19.86 -0.01
CA ARG A 109 -13.06 19.02 -0.32
C ARG A 109 -12.61 18.29 0.95
N VAL A 110 -12.64 16.97 0.92
CA VAL A 110 -12.23 16.10 2.03
C VAL A 110 -10.89 15.47 1.69
N VAL A 111 -9.95 15.57 2.63
CA VAL A 111 -8.61 15.03 2.53
C VAL A 111 -8.40 14.06 3.69
N VAL A 112 -7.92 12.86 3.41
CA VAL A 112 -7.70 11.83 4.43
C VAL A 112 -6.21 11.77 4.73
N ASN A 113 -5.84 12.13 5.95
CA ASN A 113 -4.44 12.06 6.40
C ASN A 113 -4.06 10.61 6.76
N ALA A 114 -3.81 9.80 5.74
CA ALA A 114 -3.40 8.41 5.89
C ALA A 114 -2.10 8.29 6.72
N TRP A 115 -1.16 9.21 6.55
CA TRP A 115 0.09 9.25 7.32
C TRP A 115 -0.13 9.37 8.82
N SER A 116 -1.07 10.23 9.25
CA SER A 116 -1.40 10.35 10.67
C SER A 116 -2.10 9.11 11.20
N ILE A 117 -3.02 8.52 10.43
CA ILE A 117 -3.75 7.30 10.83
C ILE A 117 -2.77 6.14 11.01
N MET A 118 -1.84 5.96 10.07
CA MET A 118 -0.84 4.89 10.07
C MET A 118 0.23 5.03 11.17
N ARG A 119 0.30 6.20 11.83
CA ARG A 119 1.25 6.49 12.91
C ARG A 119 0.58 6.78 14.25
N ASP A 120 -0.73 6.61 14.34
CA ASP A 120 -1.50 6.86 15.55
C ASP A 120 -1.20 5.79 16.62
N THR A 121 -0.68 6.22 17.77
CA THR A 121 -0.33 5.34 18.90
C THR A 121 -1.52 4.62 19.51
N ARG A 122 -2.74 5.07 19.23
CA ARG A 122 -3.98 4.40 19.68
C ARG A 122 -4.23 3.08 18.95
N TRP A 123 -3.76 2.98 17.71
CA TRP A 123 -4.00 1.83 16.83
C TRP A 123 -2.72 1.04 16.52
N TRP A 124 -1.56 1.71 16.56
CA TRP A 124 -0.28 1.12 16.21
C TRP A 124 0.69 1.17 17.39
N GLU A 125 1.09 -0.01 17.87
CA GLU A 125 2.15 -0.15 18.86
C GLU A 125 3.52 0.17 18.22
N HIS A 126 4.31 1.05 18.85
CA HIS A 126 5.59 1.54 18.30
C HIS A 126 5.48 2.03 16.83
N PRO A 127 4.65 3.06 16.54
CA PRO A 127 4.25 3.41 15.17
C PRO A 127 5.40 3.87 14.28
N LYS A 128 6.49 4.37 14.87
CA LYS A 128 7.68 4.84 14.17
C LYS A 128 8.69 3.74 13.87
N SER A 129 8.55 2.57 14.49
CA SER A 129 9.43 1.43 14.26
C SER A 129 8.98 0.68 13.01
N PHE A 130 9.95 0.23 12.21
CA PHE A 130 9.71 -0.62 11.06
C PHE A 130 9.70 -2.09 11.50
N MET A 131 8.51 -2.69 11.60
CA MET A 131 8.32 -4.05 12.14
C MET A 131 7.38 -4.88 11.25
N PRO A 132 7.90 -5.48 10.15
CA PRO A 132 7.10 -6.31 9.24
C PRO A 132 6.35 -7.46 9.93
N GLU A 133 6.90 -8.00 11.02
CA GLU A 133 6.31 -9.07 11.84
C GLU A 133 4.90 -8.75 12.33
N ARG A 134 4.53 -7.47 12.37
CA ARG A 134 3.19 -7.03 12.75
C ARG A 134 2.10 -7.59 11.84
N PHE A 135 2.40 -7.74 10.55
CA PHE A 135 1.45 -8.28 9.58
C PHE A 135 1.42 -9.81 9.54
N GLU A 136 2.42 -10.51 10.12
CA GLU A 136 2.39 -11.97 10.25
C GLU A 136 1.24 -12.45 11.14
N LYS A 137 0.99 -11.72 12.24
CA LYS A 137 -0.11 -12.04 13.17
C LYS A 137 -1.49 -11.78 12.56
N LEU A 138 -1.59 -10.83 11.63
CA LEU A 138 -2.84 -10.44 11.01
C LEU A 138 -3.30 -11.46 9.96
N GLU A 139 -2.38 -12.02 9.16
CA GLU A 139 -2.71 -13.07 8.18
C GLU A 139 -3.18 -14.37 8.82
N ALA A 140 -2.72 -14.68 10.05
CA ALA A 140 -3.22 -15.83 10.82
C ALA A 140 -4.67 -15.64 11.31
N LEU A 141 -5.15 -14.41 11.43
CA LEU A 141 -6.54 -14.10 11.80
C LEU A 141 -7.45 -14.02 10.57
N ASP A 142 -6.96 -13.50 9.45
CA ASP A 142 -7.72 -13.36 8.20
C ASP A 142 -8.01 -14.72 7.54
N SER A 143 -7.10 -15.68 7.67
CA SER A 143 -7.31 -17.08 7.27
C SER A 143 -8.34 -17.84 8.13
N GLY A 144 -8.72 -17.30 9.30
CA GLY A 144 -9.83 -17.80 10.11
C GLY A 144 -11.18 -17.15 9.76
N GLY A 145 -11.19 -16.00 9.07
CA GLY A 145 -12.41 -15.28 8.68
C GLY A 145 -13.18 -15.91 7.52
N ALA A 146 -12.50 -16.71 6.69
CA ALA A 146 -13.12 -17.42 5.56
C ALA A 146 -13.98 -18.62 6.00
N ALA A 147 -13.86 -19.10 7.25
CA ALA A 147 -14.62 -20.24 7.78
C ALA A 147 -15.87 -19.82 8.58
N ALA A 148 -16.17 -18.52 8.69
CA ALA A 148 -17.30 -18.00 9.48
C ALA A 148 -18.52 -17.60 8.63
N PHE A 149 -18.52 -17.92 7.33
CA PHE A 149 -19.61 -17.65 6.39
C PHE A 149 -20.08 -18.91 5.63
N GLU A 150 -20.14 -20.05 6.31
CA GLU A 150 -21.00 -21.18 5.93
C GLU A 150 -21.97 -21.51 7.06
#